data_AF-A0A356BZT1-F1
#
_entry.id   AF-A0A356BZT1-F1
#
_cell.length_a   1.000
_cell.length_b   1.000
_cell.length_c   1.000
_cell.angle_alpha   90.00
_cell.angle_beta   90.00
_cell.angle_gamma   90.00
#
_symmetry.space_group_name_H-M   'P 1'
#
loop_
_entity.id
_entity.type
_entity.pdbx_description
1 polymer ?
#
loop_
_entity_poly.entity_id
_entity_poly.type
_entity_poly.pdbx_seq_one_letter_code
_entity_poly.pdbx_strand_id
1 'polypeptide(L)'
;DTFDGFERGKKLDIFYATMTQYDVELDVPFAFEPQDLRNTLGEYLSGLGRSQLRIAETEKYAHVTFFFNGGVEKPNPGEERILVPSPGVPTYDLKPQMSAPEVTKRVVAEVNKGTFDLIVLNYANCDMVGHTGVFEAAVAAVEAVDTGLGKVLEAMKNQGGMAIIAADHGNCEQMVDPESAEPYTAHTTNLVPV
;
A
#
# COMPACT_ATOMS: atom_id res chain seq x y z
N ASP A 1 -12.95 -22.99 23.11
CA ASP A 1 -13.13 -22.01 24.21
C ASP A 1 -11.87 -21.98 25.05
N THR A 2 -10.88 -21.25 24.57
CA THR A 2 -9.47 -21.26 25.05
C THR A 2 -9.01 -19.89 25.51
N PHE A 3 -9.90 -18.90 25.58
CA PHE A 3 -9.54 -17.53 25.97
C PHE A 3 -9.18 -17.44 27.46
N ASP A 4 -7.99 -16.91 27.73
CA ASP A 4 -7.35 -16.78 29.05
C ASP A 4 -6.91 -15.34 29.40
N GLY A 5 -7.25 -14.35 28.57
CA GLY A 5 -6.86 -12.94 28.78
C GLY A 5 -7.44 -12.28 30.03
N PHE A 6 -8.57 -12.79 30.55
CA PHE A 6 -9.16 -12.40 31.84
C PHE A 6 -10.28 -13.38 32.28
N GLU A 7 -10.71 -13.29 33.55
CA GLU A 7 -11.82 -14.08 34.09
C GLU A 7 -13.17 -13.60 33.53
N ARG A 8 -13.79 -14.41 32.66
CA ARG A 8 -15.08 -14.10 32.00
C ARG A 8 -16.31 -14.49 32.82
N GLY A 9 -16.13 -15.17 33.96
CA GLY A 9 -17.21 -15.78 34.72
C GLY A 9 -17.90 -16.93 33.96
N LYS A 10 -19.20 -17.15 34.24
CA LYS A 10 -19.98 -18.21 33.60
C LYS A 10 -20.23 -17.89 32.12
N LYS A 11 -19.91 -18.84 31.23
CA LYS A 11 -20.26 -18.77 29.81
C LYS A 11 -21.78 -18.67 29.62
N LEU A 12 -22.21 -17.69 28.84
CA LEU A 12 -23.60 -17.53 28.44
C LEU A 12 -23.91 -18.42 27.23
N ASP A 13 -25.12 -18.97 27.19
CA ASP A 13 -25.65 -19.72 26.04
C ASP A 13 -26.36 -18.75 25.11
N ILE A 14 -25.62 -18.20 24.15
CA ILE A 14 -26.09 -17.19 23.19
C ILE A 14 -25.65 -17.57 21.79
N PHE A 15 -26.45 -17.18 20.80
CA PHE A 15 -26.03 -17.19 19.41
C PHE A 15 -25.19 -15.93 19.13
N TYR A 16 -23.92 -16.13 18.80
CA TYR A 16 -22.98 -15.06 18.46
C TYR A 16 -22.58 -15.20 16.99
N ALA A 17 -22.81 -14.15 16.21
CA ALA A 17 -22.45 -14.09 14.80
C ALA A 17 -21.75 -12.76 14.50
N THR A 18 -20.87 -12.76 13.50
CA THR A 18 -20.15 -11.57 13.04
C THR A 18 -20.66 -11.09 11.69
N MET A 19 -20.35 -9.84 11.33
CA MET A 19 -20.74 -9.31 10.02
C MET A 19 -19.95 -10.01 8.89
N THR A 20 -18.65 -10.16 9.08
CA THR A 20 -17.71 -10.83 8.17
C THR A 20 -16.84 -11.80 8.97
N GLN A 21 -16.01 -12.60 8.29
CA GLN A 21 -14.97 -13.38 8.95
C GLN A 21 -13.88 -12.44 9.50
N TYR A 22 -13.69 -12.42 10.82
CA TYR A 22 -12.63 -11.63 11.46
C TYR A 22 -11.33 -12.41 11.63
N ASP A 23 -11.43 -13.70 11.88
CA ASP A 23 -10.30 -14.63 12.01
C ASP A 23 -10.76 -16.01 11.50
N VAL A 24 -9.87 -16.70 10.78
CA VAL A 24 -10.13 -18.05 10.26
C VAL A 24 -10.19 -19.10 11.37
N GLU A 25 -9.59 -18.82 12.54
CA GLU A 25 -9.61 -19.69 13.71
C GLU A 25 -10.84 -19.47 14.61
N LEU A 26 -11.60 -18.38 14.39
CA LEU A 26 -12.79 -18.08 15.17
C LEU A 26 -13.99 -18.91 14.69
N ASP A 27 -14.39 -19.89 15.49
CA ASP A 27 -15.53 -20.77 15.23
C ASP A 27 -16.88 -20.10 15.56
N VAL A 28 -17.25 -19.07 14.77
CA VAL A 28 -18.55 -18.39 14.83
C VAL A 28 -19.09 -18.14 13.42
N PRO A 29 -20.41 -18.22 13.18
CA PRO A 29 -20.99 -17.91 11.88
C PRO A 29 -20.85 -16.43 11.54
N PHE A 30 -20.70 -16.12 10.24
CA PHE A 30 -20.63 -14.76 9.71
C PHE A 30 -21.71 -14.53 8.63
N ALA A 31 -22.21 -13.30 8.55
CA ALA A 31 -23.31 -12.93 7.65
C ALA A 31 -22.87 -12.84 6.17
N PHE A 32 -21.65 -12.37 5.91
CA PHE A 32 -21.10 -12.20 4.58
C PHE A 32 -19.78 -12.96 4.44
N GLU A 33 -19.74 -13.90 3.50
CA GLU A 33 -18.54 -14.72 3.25
C GLU A 33 -17.42 -13.89 2.59
N PRO A 34 -16.15 -14.21 2.85
CA PRO A 34 -15.03 -13.63 2.11
C PRO A 34 -15.17 -13.89 0.61
N GLN A 35 -14.80 -12.92 -0.20
CA GLN A 35 -14.74 -13.09 -1.65
C GLN A 35 -13.39 -13.67 -2.07
N ASP A 36 -13.43 -14.74 -2.86
CA ASP A 36 -12.25 -15.33 -3.49
C ASP A 36 -11.97 -14.63 -4.82
N LEU A 37 -10.92 -13.80 -4.86
CA LEU A 37 -10.50 -13.06 -6.05
C LEU A 37 -9.50 -13.90 -6.86
N ARG A 38 -9.97 -14.47 -7.97
CA ARG A 38 -9.17 -15.30 -8.87
C ARG A 38 -8.71 -14.54 -10.11
N ASN A 39 -7.56 -14.94 -10.65
CA ASN A 39 -6.88 -14.28 -11.75
C ASN A 39 -6.66 -12.79 -11.47
N THR A 40 -6.23 -12.46 -10.24
CA THR A 40 -5.63 -11.15 -9.98
C THR A 40 -4.43 -10.95 -10.92
N LEU A 41 -4.02 -9.71 -11.19
CA LEU A 41 -2.92 -9.45 -12.13
C LEU A 41 -1.65 -10.25 -11.78
N GLY A 42 -1.30 -10.30 -10.50
CA GLY A 42 -0.15 -11.05 -10.01
C GLY A 42 -0.28 -12.56 -10.24
N GLU A 43 -1.44 -13.13 -9.92
CA GLU A 43 -1.73 -14.55 -10.13
C GLU A 43 -1.72 -14.92 -11.62
N TYR A 44 -2.38 -14.11 -12.46
CA TYR A 44 -2.48 -14.34 -13.90
C TYR A 44 -1.10 -14.32 -14.58
N LEU A 45 -0.27 -13.32 -14.27
CA LEU A 45 1.10 -13.23 -14.80
C LEU A 45 1.97 -14.39 -14.34
N SER A 46 1.84 -14.80 -13.08
CA SER A 46 2.53 -15.97 -12.54
C SER A 46 2.14 -17.26 -13.28
N GLY A 47 0.85 -17.45 -13.58
CA GLY A 47 0.36 -18.57 -14.38
C GLY A 47 0.91 -18.62 -15.82
N LEU A 48 1.37 -17.48 -16.33
CA LEU A 48 2.08 -17.35 -17.61
C LEU A 48 3.61 -17.49 -17.48
N GLY A 49 4.13 -17.79 -16.29
CA GLY A 49 5.56 -17.89 -16.01
C GLY A 49 6.29 -16.55 -16.00
N ARG A 50 5.57 -15.44 -15.80
CA ARG A 50 6.15 -14.09 -15.77
C ARG A 50 6.65 -13.72 -14.38
N SER A 51 7.80 -13.07 -14.37
CA SER A 51 8.47 -12.58 -13.17
C SER A 51 7.92 -11.22 -12.75
N GLN A 52 7.80 -10.98 -11.45
CA GLN A 52 7.22 -9.74 -10.94
C GLN A 52 7.86 -9.29 -9.63
N LEU A 53 7.96 -7.97 -9.45
CA LEU A 53 8.48 -7.35 -8.24
C LEU A 53 7.41 -6.49 -7.57
N ARG A 54 7.28 -6.62 -6.24
CA ARG A 54 6.54 -5.68 -5.39
C ARG A 54 7.53 -4.88 -4.56
N ILE A 55 7.40 -3.56 -4.56
CA ILE A 55 8.29 -2.70 -3.77
C ILE A 55 7.54 -1.53 -3.16
N ALA A 56 7.73 -1.35 -1.85
CA ALA A 56 7.21 -0.23 -1.08
C ALA A 56 8.03 -0.06 0.20
N GLU A 57 7.80 1.06 0.88
CA GLU A 57 8.16 1.17 2.29
C GLU A 57 7.13 0.51 3.22
N THR A 58 7.42 0.44 4.51
CA THR A 58 6.67 -0.38 5.48
C THR A 58 5.18 -0.04 5.53
N GLU A 59 4.84 1.24 5.55
CA GLU A 59 3.44 1.72 5.59
C GLU A 59 2.59 1.22 4.42
N LYS A 60 3.20 1.04 3.25
CA LYS A 60 2.49 0.64 2.03
C LYS A 60 2.87 -0.77 1.54
N TYR A 61 3.60 -1.54 2.34
CA TYR A 61 4.01 -2.90 1.98
C TYR A 61 2.80 -3.82 1.75
N ALA A 62 1.86 -3.86 2.71
CA ALA A 62 0.63 -4.65 2.58
C ALA A 62 -0.19 -4.26 1.33
N HIS A 63 -0.09 -3.00 0.89
CA HIS A 63 -0.83 -2.47 -0.26
C HIS A 63 -0.32 -3.05 -1.58
N VAL A 64 1.00 -3.17 -1.75
CA VAL A 64 1.60 -3.79 -2.94
C VAL A 64 1.69 -5.32 -2.86
N THR A 65 1.38 -5.92 -1.71
CA THR A 65 1.42 -7.38 -1.50
C THR A 65 0.03 -7.97 -1.27
N PHE A 66 -0.42 -8.04 -0.02
CA PHE A 66 -1.68 -8.66 0.40
C PHE A 66 -2.87 -8.08 -0.36
N PHE A 67 -3.04 -6.76 -0.34
CA PHE A 67 -4.18 -6.11 -0.99
C PHE A 67 -4.10 -6.24 -2.52
N PHE A 68 -2.94 -6.03 -3.12
CA PHE A 68 -2.75 -6.20 -4.57
C PHE A 68 -2.95 -7.66 -5.04
N ASN A 69 -2.70 -8.64 -4.17
CA ASN A 69 -2.96 -10.06 -4.41
C ASN A 69 -4.39 -10.48 -4.06
N GLY A 70 -5.30 -9.53 -3.81
CA GLY A 70 -6.69 -9.84 -3.52
C GLY A 70 -6.91 -10.49 -2.14
N GLY A 71 -6.08 -10.15 -1.16
CA GLY A 71 -6.16 -10.67 0.20
C GLY A 71 -5.37 -11.95 0.46
N VAL A 72 -4.39 -12.27 -0.39
CA VAL A 72 -3.52 -13.45 -0.24
C VAL A 72 -2.11 -13.02 0.12
N GLU A 73 -1.67 -13.36 1.34
CA GLU A 73 -0.33 -12.99 1.84
C GLU A 73 0.79 -13.73 1.11
N LYS A 74 0.57 -15.01 0.79
CA LYS A 74 1.56 -15.86 0.13
C LYS A 74 1.95 -15.25 -1.24
N PRO A 75 3.25 -15.05 -1.52
CA PRO A 75 3.69 -14.58 -2.84
C PRO A 75 3.31 -15.57 -3.95
N ASN A 76 2.95 -15.04 -5.13
CA ASN A 76 2.79 -15.86 -6.32
C ASN A 76 4.14 -16.45 -6.77
N PRO A 77 4.18 -17.61 -7.45
CA PRO A 77 5.42 -18.07 -8.09
C PRO A 77 6.02 -17.00 -9.01
N GLY A 78 7.32 -16.73 -8.89
CA GLY A 78 7.99 -15.66 -9.64
C GLY A 78 7.75 -14.24 -9.11
N GLU A 79 7.05 -14.09 -7.98
CA GLU A 79 6.91 -12.81 -7.25
C GLU A 79 8.04 -12.64 -6.24
N GLU A 80 8.78 -11.55 -6.38
CA GLU A 80 9.77 -11.07 -5.41
C GLU A 80 9.26 -9.80 -4.71
N ARG A 81 9.72 -9.56 -3.49
CA ARG A 81 9.27 -8.45 -2.65
C ARG A 81 10.46 -7.71 -2.04
N ILE A 82 10.47 -6.39 -2.17
CA ILE A 82 11.42 -5.50 -1.50
C ILE A 82 10.65 -4.62 -0.52
N LEU A 83 10.98 -4.78 0.76
CA LEU A 83 10.51 -3.93 1.85
C LEU A 83 11.61 -2.93 2.22
N VAL A 84 11.30 -1.65 2.14
CA VAL A 84 12.15 -0.59 2.71
C VAL A 84 11.58 -0.16 4.06
N PRO A 85 12.38 -0.06 5.13
CA PRO A 85 11.89 0.45 6.41
C PRO A 85 11.39 1.90 6.26
N SER A 86 10.16 2.18 6.71
CA SER A 86 9.69 3.55 6.89
C SER A 86 10.47 4.24 8.02
N PRO A 87 10.59 5.57 8.04
CA PRO A 87 11.34 6.25 9.08
C PRO A 87 10.63 6.14 10.44
N GLY A 88 11.39 5.82 11.50
CA GLY A 88 10.87 5.81 12.87
C GLY A 88 10.70 7.21 13.45
N VAL A 89 9.76 7.99 12.91
CA VAL A 89 9.35 9.31 13.40
C VAL A 89 7.93 9.26 13.96
N PRO A 90 7.57 10.11 14.95
CA PRO A 90 6.21 10.13 15.51
C PRO A 90 5.12 10.42 14.47
N THR A 91 5.39 11.36 13.56
CA THR A 91 4.53 11.76 12.46
C THR A 91 5.39 12.09 11.24
N TYR A 92 4.87 11.82 10.04
CA TYR A 92 5.67 11.87 8.81
C TYR A 92 5.94 13.29 8.27
N ASP A 93 5.25 14.31 8.79
CA ASP A 93 5.58 15.72 8.51
C ASP A 93 7.00 16.10 8.97
N LEU A 94 7.54 15.39 9.97
CA LEU A 94 8.93 15.57 10.43
C LEU A 94 9.96 15.03 9.44
N LYS A 95 9.54 14.19 8.50
CA LYS A 95 10.38 13.63 7.44
C LYS A 95 9.54 13.33 6.19
N PRO A 96 9.10 14.38 5.46
CA PRO A 96 8.11 14.25 4.39
C PRO A 96 8.60 13.45 3.18
N GLN A 97 9.92 13.39 2.98
CA GLN A 97 10.54 12.51 1.98
C GLN A 97 10.44 11.02 2.33
N MET A 98 10.04 10.69 3.55
CA MET A 98 9.93 9.34 4.11
C MET A 98 11.13 8.46 3.72
N SER A 99 10.87 7.31 3.09
CA SER A 99 11.89 6.43 2.53
C SER A 99 11.87 6.41 0.99
N ALA A 100 11.18 7.35 0.34
CA ALA A 100 11.14 7.47 -1.12
C ALA A 100 12.53 7.48 -1.78
N PRO A 101 13.57 8.15 -1.25
CA PRO A 101 14.91 8.08 -1.86
C PRO A 101 15.50 6.67 -1.90
N GLU A 102 15.34 5.87 -0.84
CA GLU A 102 15.84 4.48 -0.81
C GLU A 102 14.96 3.56 -1.65
N VAL A 103 13.63 3.71 -1.58
CA VAL A 103 12.70 2.99 -2.47
C VAL A 103 13.06 3.23 -3.95
N THR A 104 13.26 4.48 -4.33
CA THR A 104 13.68 4.88 -5.69
C THR A 104 14.98 4.21 -6.09
N LYS A 105 16.00 4.28 -5.22
CA LYS A 105 17.31 3.68 -5.49
C LYS A 105 17.19 2.17 -5.74
N ARG A 106 16.38 1.48 -4.94
CA ARG A 106 16.18 0.03 -5.04
C ARG A 106 15.41 -0.35 -6.29
N VAL A 107 14.31 0.32 -6.60
CA VAL A 107 13.55 0.02 -7.83
C VAL A 107 14.35 0.33 -9.09
N VAL A 108 15.11 1.43 -9.13
CA VAL A 108 15.98 1.76 -10.27
C VAL A 108 17.05 0.69 -10.46
N ALA A 109 17.62 0.16 -9.37
CA ALA A 109 18.58 -0.94 -9.47
C ALA A 109 17.96 -2.21 -10.07
N GLU A 110 16.73 -2.57 -9.68
CA GLU A 110 16.03 -3.74 -10.23
C GLU A 110 15.60 -3.54 -11.69
N VAL A 111 15.09 -2.35 -12.04
CA VAL A 111 14.79 -1.97 -13.44
C VAL A 111 16.03 -2.15 -14.31
N ASN A 112 17.19 -1.66 -13.85
CA ASN A 112 18.43 -1.75 -14.62
C ASN A 112 18.96 -3.18 -14.80
N LYS A 113 18.54 -4.13 -13.96
CA LYS A 113 18.85 -5.56 -14.18
C LYS A 113 18.00 -6.18 -15.29
N GLY A 114 16.83 -5.61 -15.59
CA GLY A 114 15.94 -6.10 -16.65
C GLY A 114 15.41 -7.53 -16.41
N THR A 115 15.23 -7.92 -15.14
CA THR A 115 14.89 -9.31 -14.76
C THR A 115 13.40 -9.53 -14.49
N PHE A 116 12.60 -8.47 -14.34
CA PHE A 116 11.18 -8.54 -14.01
C PHE A 116 10.31 -8.12 -15.19
N ASP A 117 9.25 -8.89 -15.49
CA ASP A 117 8.25 -8.54 -16.50
C ASP A 117 7.26 -7.47 -15.98
N LEU A 118 7.00 -7.42 -14.66
CA LEU A 118 6.16 -6.44 -13.99
C LEU A 118 6.85 -5.91 -12.72
N ILE A 119 6.76 -4.61 -12.48
CA ILE A 119 7.14 -3.99 -11.21
C ILE A 119 5.96 -3.17 -10.69
N VAL A 120 5.53 -3.47 -9.46
CA VAL A 120 4.50 -2.72 -8.73
C VAL A 120 5.19 -1.93 -7.62
N LEU A 121 5.16 -0.62 -7.75
CA LEU A 121 5.82 0.33 -6.85
C LEU A 121 4.77 1.22 -6.19
N ASN A 122 4.88 1.42 -4.88
CA ASN A 122 4.12 2.43 -4.15
C ASN A 122 5.06 3.44 -3.47
N TYR A 123 4.78 4.73 -3.66
CA TYR A 123 5.31 5.82 -2.85
C TYR A 123 4.26 6.26 -1.83
N ALA A 124 4.58 6.14 -0.54
CA ALA A 124 3.64 6.38 0.56
C ALA A 124 3.42 7.87 0.88
N ASN A 125 4.34 8.73 0.45
CA ASN A 125 4.53 10.08 0.95
C ASN A 125 3.28 10.95 0.93
N CYS A 126 2.65 11.05 -0.24
CA CYS A 126 1.51 11.95 -0.45
C CYS A 126 0.35 11.63 0.49
N ASP A 127 0.12 10.34 0.75
CA ASP A 127 -0.96 9.90 1.64
C ASP A 127 -0.58 10.05 3.12
N MET A 128 0.55 9.45 3.51
CA MET A 128 0.97 9.41 4.90
C MET A 128 1.29 10.79 5.47
N VAL A 129 1.82 11.69 4.64
CA VAL A 129 2.07 13.09 5.02
C VAL A 129 0.80 13.93 4.86
N GLY A 130 -0.05 13.64 3.87
CA GLY A 130 -1.35 14.30 3.73
C GLY A 130 -2.23 14.15 4.98
N HIS A 131 -2.23 12.96 5.59
CA HIS A 131 -2.92 12.69 6.86
C HIS A 131 -2.45 13.54 8.06
N THR A 132 -1.29 14.21 7.98
CA THR A 132 -0.83 15.11 9.04
C THR A 132 -1.53 16.47 9.02
N GLY A 133 -2.12 16.86 7.88
CA GLY A 133 -2.68 18.20 7.69
C GLY A 133 -1.65 19.32 7.58
N VAL A 134 -0.34 19.02 7.58
CA VAL A 134 0.73 20.04 7.48
C VAL A 134 1.04 20.32 6.02
N PHE A 135 0.47 21.41 5.48
CA PHE A 135 0.58 21.77 4.06
C PHE A 135 2.00 21.78 3.51
N GLU A 136 2.93 22.48 4.18
CA GLU A 136 4.32 22.58 3.73
C GLU A 136 5.04 21.22 3.69
N ALA A 137 4.69 20.32 4.61
CA ALA A 137 5.21 18.96 4.60
C ALA A 137 4.62 18.14 3.44
N ALA A 138 3.33 18.30 3.15
CA ALA A 138 2.68 17.65 2.01
C ALA A 138 3.28 18.12 0.67
N VAL A 139 3.62 19.41 0.53
CA VAL A 139 4.36 19.92 -0.65
C VAL A 139 5.70 19.20 -0.80
N ALA A 140 6.51 19.17 0.27
CA ALA A 140 7.81 18.48 0.25
C ALA A 140 7.69 16.96 -0.02
N ALA A 141 6.58 16.34 0.42
CA ALA A 141 6.26 14.95 0.15
C ALA A 141 6.02 14.71 -1.35
N VAL A 142 5.21 15.55 -1.99
CA VAL A 142 4.96 15.50 -3.44
C VAL A 142 6.24 15.73 -4.24
N GLU A 143 7.06 16.72 -3.88
CA GLU A 143 8.34 16.99 -4.53
C GLU A 143 9.32 15.80 -4.44
N ALA A 144 9.33 15.09 -3.31
CA ALA A 144 10.13 13.88 -3.13
C ALA A 144 9.67 12.73 -4.04
N VAL A 145 8.35 12.57 -4.19
CA VAL A 145 7.76 11.58 -5.11
C VAL A 145 8.08 11.92 -6.56
N ASP A 146 7.88 13.18 -6.98
CA ASP A 146 8.20 13.64 -8.34
C ASP A 146 9.67 13.39 -8.70
N THR A 147 10.58 13.74 -7.78
CA THR A 147 12.02 13.48 -7.93
C THR A 147 12.33 11.99 -8.07
N GLY A 148 11.67 11.14 -7.28
CA GLY A 148 11.82 9.69 -7.35
C GLY A 148 11.30 9.12 -8.66
N LEU A 149 10.08 9.52 -9.04
CA LEU A 149 9.40 9.14 -10.27
C LEU A 149 10.25 9.48 -11.50
N GLY A 150 10.82 10.68 -11.59
CA GLY A 150 11.69 11.06 -12.70
C GLY A 150 12.84 10.08 -12.93
N LYS A 151 13.50 9.62 -11.86
CA LYS A 151 14.59 8.63 -11.93
C LYS A 151 14.11 7.25 -12.37
N VAL A 152 12.93 6.83 -11.90
CA VAL A 152 12.33 5.55 -12.31
C VAL A 152 11.98 5.59 -13.79
N LEU A 153 11.34 6.66 -14.26
CA LEU A 153 10.95 6.82 -15.66
C LEU A 153 12.17 6.87 -16.59
N GLU A 154 13.25 7.54 -16.19
CA GLU A 154 14.51 7.53 -16.93
C GLU A 154 15.07 6.11 -17.07
N ALA A 155 15.13 5.36 -15.96
CA ALA A 155 15.60 3.97 -15.97
C ALA A 155 14.71 3.08 -16.85
N MET A 156 13.39 3.20 -16.74
CA MET A 156 12.43 2.46 -17.56
C MET A 156 12.59 2.76 -19.05
N LYS A 157 12.75 4.04 -19.40
CA LYS A 157 12.99 4.48 -20.78
C LYS A 157 14.29 3.89 -21.33
N ASN A 158 15.36 3.87 -20.54
CA ASN A 158 16.65 3.29 -20.96
C ASN A 158 16.59 1.78 -21.20
N GLN A 159 15.65 1.08 -20.55
CA GLN A 159 15.37 -0.35 -20.78
C GLN A 159 14.32 -0.60 -21.88
N GLY A 160 13.78 0.45 -22.52
CA GLY A 160 12.71 0.33 -23.50
C GLY A 160 11.37 -0.15 -22.90
N GLY A 161 11.19 0.01 -21.59
CA GLY A 161 9.98 -0.37 -20.87
C GLY A 161 8.89 0.70 -20.92
N MET A 162 7.76 0.39 -20.28
CA MET A 162 6.60 1.29 -20.16
C MET A 162 6.22 1.45 -18.69
N ALA A 163 5.67 2.61 -18.34
CA ALA A 163 5.15 2.88 -17.02
C ALA A 163 3.69 3.37 -17.12
N ILE A 164 2.86 2.92 -16.19
CA ILE A 164 1.54 3.50 -15.91
C ILE A 164 1.69 4.19 -14.56
N ILE A 165 1.32 5.47 -14.50
CA ILE A 165 1.44 6.29 -13.30
C ILE A 165 0.02 6.60 -12.85
N ALA A 166 -0.38 6.09 -11.68
CA ALA A 166 -1.70 6.30 -11.14
C ALA A 166 -1.66 6.46 -9.62
N ALA A 167 -2.81 6.76 -9.01
CA ALA A 167 -3.01 6.71 -7.57
C ALA A 167 -4.22 5.82 -7.23
N ASP A 168 -4.25 5.28 -6.01
CA ASP A 168 -5.37 4.50 -5.47
C ASP A 168 -6.50 5.40 -4.97
N HIS A 169 -6.18 6.60 -4.51
CA HIS A 169 -7.13 7.66 -4.13
C HIS A 169 -6.43 9.04 -4.03
N GLY A 170 -7.21 10.11 -3.79
CA GLY A 170 -6.69 11.43 -3.44
C GLY A 170 -6.48 11.61 -1.93
N ASN A 171 -5.66 12.60 -1.56
CA ASN A 171 -5.40 13.06 -0.19
C ASN A 171 -4.74 14.46 -0.25
N CYS A 172 -3.44 14.52 -0.61
CA CYS A 172 -2.63 15.72 -0.49
C CYS A 172 -3.01 16.90 -1.41
N GLU A 173 -3.90 16.70 -2.38
CA GLU A 173 -4.42 17.79 -3.21
C GLU A 173 -5.44 18.67 -2.47
N GLN A 174 -5.99 18.20 -1.33
CA GLN A 174 -6.82 19.01 -0.44
C GLN A 174 -6.28 18.91 1.00
N MET A 175 -5.52 19.91 1.41
CA MET A 175 -4.92 19.98 2.75
C MET A 175 -5.66 20.92 3.72
N VAL A 176 -6.68 21.62 3.23
CA VAL A 176 -7.51 22.56 4.01
C VAL A 176 -8.97 22.24 3.72
N ASP A 177 -9.75 22.11 4.77
CA ASP A 177 -11.19 21.88 4.66
C ASP A 177 -11.88 23.16 4.17
N PRO A 178 -12.66 23.12 3.08
CA PRO A 178 -13.23 24.33 2.48
C PRO A 178 -14.36 24.95 3.32
N GLU A 179 -14.96 24.21 4.26
CA GLU A 179 -16.06 24.69 5.10
C GLU A 179 -15.56 25.27 6.43
N SER A 180 -14.61 24.58 7.06
CA SER A 180 -14.08 24.90 8.38
C SER A 180 -12.76 25.67 8.35
N ALA A 181 -12.04 25.67 7.23
CA ALA A 181 -10.68 26.19 7.08
C ALA A 181 -9.62 25.50 7.98
N GLU A 182 -9.97 24.38 8.61
CA GLU A 182 -9.07 23.58 9.43
C GLU A 182 -8.22 22.63 8.55
N PRO A 183 -7.12 22.08 9.08
CA PRO A 183 -6.33 21.08 8.37
C PRO A 183 -7.18 19.88 7.94
N TYR A 184 -7.12 19.55 6.64
CA TYR A 184 -7.80 18.38 6.09
C TYR A 184 -6.86 17.18 6.18
N THR A 185 -7.28 16.13 6.87
CA THR A 185 -6.45 14.96 7.20
C THR A 185 -7.03 13.66 6.64
N ALA A 186 -8.03 13.74 5.76
CA ALA A 186 -8.73 12.59 5.19
C ALA A 186 -8.42 12.41 3.70
N HIS A 187 -8.79 11.27 3.15
CA HIS A 187 -8.82 11.08 1.71
C HIS A 187 -9.89 11.97 1.07
N THR A 188 -9.75 12.20 -0.24
CA THR A 188 -10.76 12.89 -1.03
C THR A 188 -11.51 11.92 -1.94
N THR A 189 -12.59 12.40 -2.54
CA THR A 189 -13.31 11.71 -3.62
C THR A 189 -12.91 12.21 -5.01
N ASN A 190 -11.76 12.88 -5.13
CA ASN A 190 -11.30 13.42 -6.40
C ASN A 190 -10.85 12.30 -7.36
N LEU A 191 -10.86 12.60 -8.66
CA LEU A 191 -10.30 11.70 -9.66
C LEU A 191 -8.78 11.64 -9.54
N VAL A 192 -8.22 10.47 -9.88
CA VAL A 192 -6.77 10.22 -9.90
C VAL A 192 -6.21 10.30 -11.33
N PRO A 193 -4.93 10.66 -11.52
CA PRO A 193 -4.28 10.65 -12.83
C PRO A 193 -4.05 9.22 -13.34
N VAL A 194 -3.92 9.07 -14.68
CA VAL A 194 -3.46 7.87 -15.40
C VAL A 194 -2.66 8.28 -16.64
#